data_AF-A0A383F7N8-F1
#
_entry.id   AF-A0A383F7N8-F1
#
_cell.length_a   1.000
_cell.length_b   1.000
_cell.length_c   1.000
_cell.angle_alpha   90.00
_cell.angle_beta   90.00
_cell.angle_gamma   90.00
#
_symmetry.space_group_name_H-M   'P 1'
#
loop_
_entity.id
_entity.type
_entity.pdbx_description
1 polymer ?
#
loop_
_entity_poly.entity_id
_entity_poly.type
_entity_poly.pdbx_seq_one_letter_code
_entity_poly.pdbx_strand_id
1 'polypeptide(L)'
;MGPSEPAAPAVASPEPPNGGAHPSARLAKSAGIIGSATLTSRVLGVVRDQVLAYLFGAGNSMDAFNVAYRIPNLMRDLFAEGAMSAAFVPTFTRRLTQQGKASAWRLGNQLINALVVVTGVLVLTGIIFARPLTEAIAGEYAAV
;
A
#
# COMPACT_ATOMS: atom_id res chain seq x y z
N MET A 1 -59.66 32.24 40.83
CA MET A 1 -59.64 32.22 39.35
C MET A 1 -58.21 32.56 38.92
N GLY A 2 -57.34 31.56 38.88
CA GLY A 2 -55.93 31.73 38.47
C GLY A 2 -55.81 31.64 36.94
N PRO A 3 -54.92 32.41 36.30
CA PRO A 3 -54.75 32.40 34.85
C PRO A 3 -54.20 31.04 34.36
N SER A 4 -54.86 30.48 33.36
CA SER A 4 -54.52 29.21 32.70
C SER A 4 -53.20 29.31 31.92
N GLU A 5 -52.22 28.51 32.35
CA GLU A 5 -50.92 28.30 31.70
C GLU A 5 -51.10 27.78 30.26
N PRO A 6 -50.46 28.37 29.23
CA PRO A 6 -50.53 27.85 27.87
C PRO A 6 -49.63 26.60 27.76
N ALA A 7 -50.23 25.49 27.34
CA ALA A 7 -49.55 24.21 27.11
C ALA A 7 -48.36 24.37 26.14
N ALA A 8 -47.18 23.99 26.59
CA ALA A 8 -45.97 23.95 25.77
C ALA A 8 -46.16 22.98 24.58
N PRO A 9 -45.66 23.32 23.37
CA PRO A 9 -45.77 22.45 22.21
C PRO A 9 -44.94 21.18 22.44
N ALA A 10 -45.57 20.02 22.23
CA ALA A 10 -44.92 18.72 22.26
C ALA A 10 -43.78 18.69 21.23
N VAL A 11 -42.55 18.73 21.72
CA VAL A 11 -41.34 18.56 20.91
C VAL A 11 -41.37 17.12 20.38
N ALA A 12 -41.63 16.98 19.08
CA ALA A 12 -41.57 15.69 18.40
C ALA A 12 -40.17 15.10 18.58
N SER A 13 -40.11 13.88 19.13
CA SER A 13 -38.88 13.11 19.26
C SER A 13 -38.22 12.93 17.88
N PRO A 14 -36.89 13.05 17.75
CA PRO A 14 -36.21 12.81 16.49
C PRO A 14 -36.40 11.35 16.06
N GLU A 15 -36.98 11.17 14.87
CA GLU A 15 -37.15 9.88 14.20
C GLU A 15 -35.77 9.24 13.97
N PRO A 16 -35.58 7.94 14.29
CA PRO A 16 -34.31 7.27 14.05
C PRO A 16 -34.01 7.23 12.55
N PRO A 17 -32.75 7.45 12.12
CA PRO A 17 -32.38 7.51 10.72
C PRO A 17 -32.71 6.19 10.01
N ASN A 18 -33.50 6.33 8.95
CA ASN A 18 -34.03 5.25 8.12
C ASN A 18 -32.89 4.51 7.36
N GLY A 19 -32.88 3.19 7.48
CA GLY A 19 -32.28 2.19 6.57
C GLY A 19 -31.02 2.55 5.76
N GLY A 20 -29.83 2.48 6.39
CA GLY A 20 -28.55 2.42 5.68
C GLY A 20 -27.94 1.03 5.78
N ALA A 21 -27.74 0.35 4.66
CA ALA A 21 -27.17 -1.00 4.52
C ALA A 21 -26.21 -1.43 5.66
N HIS A 22 -26.48 -2.60 6.26
CA HIS A 22 -25.71 -3.16 7.37
C HIS A 22 -24.19 -2.97 7.17
N PRO A 23 -23.47 -2.36 8.13
CA PRO A 23 -22.02 -2.13 8.05
C PRO A 23 -21.23 -3.37 7.61
N SER A 24 -21.70 -4.55 8.02
CA SER A 24 -21.18 -5.87 7.67
C SER A 24 -21.14 -6.13 6.16
N ALA A 25 -22.16 -5.70 5.40
CA ALA A 25 -22.23 -5.93 3.96
C ALA A 25 -21.22 -5.07 3.19
N ARG A 26 -21.00 -3.82 3.63
CA ARG A 26 -19.98 -2.92 3.05
C ARG A 26 -18.56 -3.38 3.37
N LEU A 27 -18.33 -3.89 4.58
CA LEU A 27 -17.05 -4.46 4.98
C LEU A 27 -16.74 -5.74 4.19
N ALA A 28 -17.70 -6.67 4.10
CA ALA A 28 -17.56 -7.90 3.33
C ALA A 28 -17.26 -7.63 1.85
N LYS A 29 -17.97 -6.65 1.24
CA LYS A 29 -17.70 -6.22 -0.14
C LYS A 29 -16.28 -5.65 -0.31
N SER A 30 -15.84 -4.80 0.63
CA SER A 30 -14.52 -4.17 0.57
C SER A 30 -13.39 -5.18 0.76
N ALA A 31 -13.56 -6.09 1.74
CA ALA A 31 -12.63 -7.19 1.97
C ALA A 31 -12.56 -8.14 0.77
N GLY A 32 -13.69 -8.45 0.14
CA GLY A 32 -13.74 -9.26 -1.08
C GLY A 32 -12.98 -8.63 -2.25
N ILE A 33 -13.08 -7.31 -2.44
CA ILE A 33 -12.34 -6.59 -3.49
C ILE A 33 -10.84 -6.60 -3.22
N ILE A 34 -10.41 -6.32 -1.99
CA ILE A 34 -8.99 -6.31 -1.63
C ILE A 34 -8.42 -7.73 -1.71
N GLY A 35 -9.17 -8.73 -1.24
CA GLY A 35 -8.79 -10.13 -1.29
C GLY A 35 -8.62 -10.64 -2.72
N SER A 36 -9.57 -10.34 -3.62
CA SER A 36 -9.47 -10.73 -5.01
C SER A 36 -8.30 -10.05 -5.72
N ALA A 37 -8.11 -8.74 -5.50
CA ALA A 37 -6.95 -8.02 -6.03
C ALA A 37 -5.61 -8.62 -5.55
N THR A 38 -5.54 -9.02 -4.28
CA THR A 38 -4.35 -9.65 -3.70
C THR A 38 -4.10 -11.04 -4.30
N LEU A 39 -5.14 -11.86 -4.44
CA LEU A 39 -5.03 -13.18 -5.06
C LEU A 39 -4.58 -13.08 -6.52
N THR A 40 -5.19 -12.18 -7.29
CA THR A 40 -4.78 -11.90 -8.67
C THR A 40 -3.31 -11.52 -8.74
N SER A 41 -2.85 -10.59 -7.89
CA SER A 41 -1.43 -10.21 -7.85
C SER A 41 -0.51 -11.39 -7.51
N ARG A 42 -0.91 -12.29 -6.61
CA ARG A 42 -0.12 -13.48 -6.26
C ARG A 42 -0.04 -14.47 -7.42
N VAL A 43 -1.16 -14.71 -8.10
CA VAL A 43 -1.20 -15.58 -9.29
C VAL A 43 -0.32 -15.02 -10.40
N LEU A 44 -0.39 -13.71 -10.67
CA LEU A 44 0.50 -13.04 -11.62
C LEU A 44 1.98 -13.18 -11.23
N GLY A 45 2.30 -13.10 -9.93
CA GLY A 45 3.65 -13.37 -9.41
C GLY A 45 4.13 -14.80 -9.70
N VAL A 46 3.29 -15.80 -9.43
CA VAL A 46 3.61 -17.20 -9.72
C VAL A 46 3.80 -17.44 -11.21
N VAL A 47 2.92 -16.88 -12.05
CA VAL A 47 3.05 -16.98 -13.51
C VAL A 47 4.34 -16.34 -13.99
N ARG A 48 4.70 -15.16 -13.45
CA ARG A 48 5.99 -14.52 -13.74
C ARG A 48 7.15 -15.45 -13.41
N ASP A 49 7.15 -16.06 -12.22
CA ASP A 49 8.24 -16.93 -11.78
C ASP A 49 8.35 -18.19 -12.66
N GLN A 50 7.22 -18.76 -13.11
CA GLN A 50 7.19 -19.87 -14.06
C GLN A 50 7.74 -19.47 -15.43
N VAL A 51 7.35 -18.30 -15.95
CA VAL A 51 7.86 -17.78 -17.23
C VAL A 51 9.37 -17.54 -17.15
N LEU A 52 9.85 -16.95 -16.04
CA LEU A 52 11.28 -16.72 -15.85
C LEU A 52 12.05 -18.05 -15.72
N ALA A 53 11.53 -19.02 -14.98
CA ALA A 53 12.14 -20.35 -14.88
C ALA A 53 12.16 -21.09 -16.24
N TYR A 54 11.15 -20.90 -17.07
CA TYR A 54 11.13 -21.44 -18.44
C TYR A 54 12.13 -20.75 -19.37
N LEU A 55 12.24 -19.41 -19.30
CA LEU A 55 13.14 -18.62 -20.16
C LEU A 55 14.61 -18.75 -19.77
N PHE A 56 14.93 -18.74 -18.47
CA PHE A 56 16.30 -18.80 -17.96
C PHE A 56 16.78 -20.22 -17.64
N GLY A 57 15.86 -21.17 -17.45
CA GLY A 57 16.16 -22.51 -16.95
C GLY A 57 16.57 -22.51 -15.47
N ALA A 58 16.83 -23.70 -14.92
CA ALA A 58 17.41 -23.86 -13.58
C ALA A 58 18.94 -23.69 -13.64
N GLY A 59 19.40 -22.45 -13.75
CA GLY A 59 20.83 -22.13 -13.83
C GLY A 59 21.19 -20.79 -13.20
N ASN A 60 22.49 -20.47 -13.17
CA ASN A 60 23.06 -19.31 -12.47
C ASN A 60 22.39 -17.97 -12.82
N SER A 61 21.84 -17.82 -14.03
CA SER A 61 21.10 -16.64 -14.48
C SER A 61 19.83 -16.39 -13.66
N MET A 62 19.10 -17.46 -13.32
CA MET A 62 17.87 -17.39 -12.53
C MET A 62 18.18 -17.06 -11.07
N ASP A 63 19.26 -17.60 -10.52
CA ASP A 63 19.71 -17.29 -9.16
C ASP A 63 20.16 -15.83 -9.04
N ALA A 64 20.92 -15.33 -10.01
CA ALA A 64 21.30 -13.93 -10.08
C ALA A 64 20.07 -13.00 -10.17
N PHE A 65 19.07 -13.36 -10.99
CA PHE A 65 17.81 -12.62 -11.08
C PHE A 65 17.05 -12.62 -9.74
N ASN A 66 16.93 -13.78 -9.09
CA ASN A 66 16.23 -13.91 -7.80
C ASN A 66 16.90 -13.07 -6.70
N VAL A 67 18.23 -13.09 -6.64
CA VAL A 67 19.00 -12.25 -5.70
C VAL A 67 18.78 -10.77 -6.01
N ALA A 68 18.85 -10.37 -7.27
CA ALA A 68 18.62 -8.99 -7.69
C ALA A 68 17.19 -8.52 -7.38
N TYR A 69 16.19 -9.37 -7.62
CA TYR A 69 14.78 -9.07 -7.38
C TYR A 69 14.45 -8.92 -5.89
N ARG A 70 15.25 -9.50 -5.00
CA ARG A 70 15.01 -9.46 -3.55
C ARG A 70 15.10 -8.03 -2.98
N ILE A 71 16.05 -7.23 -3.44
CA ILE A 71 16.24 -5.85 -2.97
C ILE A 71 15.00 -4.98 -3.22
N PRO A 72 14.46 -4.85 -4.45
CA PRO A 72 13.25 -4.08 -4.69
C PRO A 72 12.03 -4.69 -4.01
N ASN A 73 11.94 -6.03 -3.89
CA ASN A 73 10.82 -6.66 -3.17
C ASN A 73 10.84 -6.29 -1.68
N LEU A 74 12.00 -6.30 -1.03
CA LEU A 74 12.14 -5.87 0.37
C LEU A 74 11.73 -4.41 0.55
N MET A 75 12.12 -3.52 -0.35
CA MET A 75 11.72 -2.11 -0.31
C MET A 75 10.20 -1.96 -0.43
N ARG A 76 9.57 -2.70 -1.35
CA ARG A 76 8.11 -2.76 -1.50
C ARG A 76 7.45 -3.30 -0.23
N ASP A 77 7.98 -4.35 0.37
CA ASP A 77 7.38 -4.96 1.57
C ASP A 77 7.45 -3.99 2.77
N LEU A 78 8.56 -3.26 2.93
CA LEU A 78 8.74 -2.24 3.97
C LEU A 78 7.84 -1.01 3.77
N PHE A 79 7.77 -0.48 2.55
CA PHE A 79 7.13 0.80 2.26
C PHE A 79 5.72 0.72 1.69
N ALA A 80 5.26 -0.43 1.17
CA ALA A 80 3.93 -0.56 0.57
C ALA A 80 3.02 -1.53 1.35
N GLU A 81 3.56 -2.65 1.83
CA GLU A 81 2.73 -3.72 2.40
C GLU A 81 2.40 -3.56 3.90
N GLY A 82 3.26 -2.93 4.71
CA GLY A 82 3.07 -2.96 6.18
C GLY A 82 3.25 -1.64 6.91
N ALA A 83 4.49 -1.19 7.06
CA ALA A 83 4.82 -0.14 8.02
C ALA A 83 4.32 1.25 7.61
N MET A 84 4.52 1.61 6.33
CA MET A 84 4.11 2.91 5.82
C MET A 84 2.59 3.03 5.72
N SER A 85 1.89 2.01 5.21
CA SER A 85 0.43 2.03 5.06
C SER A 85 -0.29 2.15 6.41
N ALA A 86 0.21 1.45 7.44
CA ALA A 86 -0.34 1.53 8.80
C ALA A 86 -0.20 2.93 9.43
N ALA A 87 0.88 3.67 9.13
CA ALA A 87 1.08 5.04 9.60
C ALA A 87 0.41 6.09 8.71
N PHE A 88 0.35 5.84 7.40
CA PHE A 88 -0.15 6.77 6.39
C PHE A 88 -1.66 6.89 6.42
N VAL A 89 -2.40 5.77 6.42
CA VAL A 89 -3.87 5.79 6.32
C VAL A 89 -4.53 6.59 7.46
N PRO A 90 -4.16 6.40 8.76
CA PRO A 90 -4.71 7.20 9.85
C PRO A 90 -4.33 8.68 9.74
N THR A 91 -3.09 8.97 9.36
CA THR A 91 -2.59 10.35 9.23
C THR A 91 -3.26 11.09 8.08
N PHE A 92 -3.42 10.44 6.94
CA PHE A 92 -4.12 10.96 5.77
C PHE A 92 -5.60 11.20 6.08
N THR A 93 -6.26 10.23 6.72
CA THR A 93 -7.67 10.35 7.11
C THR A 93 -7.87 11.50 8.10
N ARG A 94 -6.98 11.65 9.09
CA ARG A 94 -7.02 12.77 10.04
C ARG A 94 -6.84 14.13 9.36
N ARG A 95 -5.87 14.25 8.43
CA ARG A 95 -5.69 15.47 7.62
C ARG A 95 -6.92 15.76 6.76
N LEU A 96 -7.53 14.72 6.18
CA LEU A 96 -8.71 14.83 5.33
C LEU A 96 -9.92 15.34 6.10
N THR A 97 -10.14 14.85 7.33
CA THR A 97 -11.29 15.24 8.16
C THR A 97 -11.09 16.58 8.86
N GLN A 98 -9.87 16.90 9.31
CA GLN A 98 -9.61 18.12 10.11
C GLN A 98 -9.17 19.32 9.27
N GLN A 99 -8.48 19.11 8.14
CA GLN A 99 -7.80 20.16 7.37
C GLN A 99 -8.25 20.19 5.90
N GLY A 100 -9.23 19.35 5.54
CA GLY A 100 -9.81 19.29 4.20
C GLY A 100 -8.96 18.55 3.17
N LYS A 101 -9.57 18.37 1.99
CA LYS A 101 -9.03 17.56 0.89
C LYS A 101 -7.67 18.04 0.40
N ALA A 102 -7.48 19.36 0.23
CA ALA A 102 -6.23 19.92 -0.30
C ALA A 102 -5.02 19.61 0.59
N SER A 103 -5.18 19.67 1.92
CA SER A 103 -4.08 19.35 2.84
C SER A 103 -3.76 17.86 2.86
N ALA A 104 -4.77 16.98 2.77
CA ALA A 104 -4.55 15.53 2.72
C ALA A 104 -3.80 15.12 1.45
N TRP A 105 -4.20 15.65 0.29
CA TRP A 105 -3.53 15.36 -0.98
C TRP A 105 -2.11 15.93 -1.05
N ARG A 106 -1.83 17.05 -0.36
CA ARG A 106 -0.46 17.55 -0.23
C ARG A 106 0.46 16.55 0.48
N LEU A 107 -0.04 15.93 1.56
CA LEU A 107 0.69 14.86 2.27
C LEU A 107 0.92 13.64 1.35
N GLY A 108 -0.12 13.21 0.63
CA GLY A 108 0.00 12.12 -0.34
C GLY A 108 1.03 12.39 -1.43
N ASN A 109 1.01 13.59 -2.02
CA ASN A 109 1.97 13.99 -3.05
C ASN A 109 3.40 14.07 -2.50
N GLN A 110 3.58 14.57 -1.28
CA GLN A 110 4.90 14.58 -0.62
C GLN A 110 5.43 13.17 -0.41
N LEU A 111 4.57 12.24 0.02
CA LEU A 111 4.96 10.85 0.21
C LEU A 111 5.34 10.18 -1.12
N ILE A 112 4.53 10.34 -2.16
CA ILE A 112 4.80 9.77 -3.48
C ILE A 112 6.10 10.35 -4.06
N ASN A 113 6.30 11.67 -3.98
CA ASN A 113 7.54 12.28 -4.43
C ASN A 113 8.76 11.75 -3.66
N ALA A 114 8.65 11.62 -2.33
CA ALA A 114 9.73 11.04 -1.54
C ALA A 114 10.04 9.60 -1.95
N LEU A 115 9.01 8.76 -2.16
CA LEU A 115 9.17 7.40 -2.65
C LEU A 115 9.85 7.34 -4.01
N VAL A 116 9.42 8.17 -4.97
CA VAL A 116 10.01 8.25 -6.31
C VAL A 116 11.47 8.69 -6.23
N VAL A 117 11.79 9.72 -5.45
CA VAL A 117 13.16 10.21 -5.28
C VAL A 117 14.04 9.16 -4.62
N VAL A 118 13.63 8.58 -3.50
CA VAL A 118 14.42 7.57 -2.77
C VAL A 118 14.63 6.33 -3.62
N THR A 119 13.58 5.82 -4.26
CA THR A 119 13.66 4.65 -5.14
C THR A 119 14.51 4.95 -6.37
N GLY A 120 14.33 6.13 -6.97
CA GLY A 120 15.12 6.58 -8.12
C GLY A 120 16.61 6.67 -7.79
N VAL A 121 16.97 7.30 -6.66
CA VAL A 121 18.36 7.36 -6.19
C VAL A 121 18.91 5.97 -5.93
N LEU A 122 18.13 5.08 -5.30
CA LEU A 122 18.56 3.71 -5.02
C LEU A 122 18.81 2.92 -6.32
N VAL A 123 17.93 3.05 -7.32
CA VAL A 123 18.10 2.44 -8.64
C VAL A 123 19.33 3.00 -9.36
N LEU A 124 19.47 4.33 -9.41
CA LEU A 124 20.63 4.97 -10.04
C LEU A 124 21.94 4.57 -9.38
N THR A 125 21.97 4.51 -8.05
CA THR A 125 23.12 4.04 -7.27
C THR A 125 23.41 2.57 -7.61
N GLY A 126 22.39 1.71 -7.65
CA GLY A 126 22.54 0.31 -8.06
C GLY A 126 23.12 0.15 -9.47
N ILE A 127 22.72 1.01 -10.41
CA ILE A 127 23.26 1.01 -11.79
C ILE A 127 24.72 1.47 -11.80
N ILE A 128 25.05 2.58 -11.12
CA ILE A 128 26.42 3.15 -11.08
C ILE A 128 27.39 2.16 -10.42
N PHE A 129 26.97 1.55 -9.31
CA PHE A 129 27.79 0.62 -8.55
C PHE A 129 27.63 -0.83 -9.02
N ALA A 130 26.93 -1.11 -10.12
CA ALA A 130 26.68 -2.47 -10.58
C ALA A 130 27.97 -3.30 -10.71
N ARG A 131 28.98 -2.75 -11.40
CA ARG A 131 30.30 -3.39 -11.55
C ARG A 131 31.00 -3.69 -10.22
N PRO A 132 31.30 -2.71 -9.35
CA PRO A 132 31.98 -2.98 -8.09
C PRO A 132 31.14 -3.86 -7.15
N LEU A 133 29.81 -3.76 -7.18
CA LEU A 133 28.94 -4.62 -6.38
C LEU A 133 29.03 -6.07 -6.86
N THR A 134 29.03 -6.30 -8.17
CA THR A 134 29.21 -7.64 -8.74
C THR A 134 30.62 -8.17 -8.52
N GLU A 135 31.66 -7.35 -8.60
CA GLU A 135 33.04 -7.80 -8.35
C GLU A 135 33.28 -8.11 -6.86
N ALA A 136 32.69 -7.34 -5.94
CA ALA A 136 32.78 -7.59 -4.51
C ALA A 136 32.00 -8.85 -4.07
N ILE A 137 30.84 -9.10 -4.67
CA ILE A 137 29.98 -10.24 -4.31
C ILE A 137 30.35 -11.50 -5.10
N ALA A 138 30.68 -11.36 -6.39
CA ALA A 138 31.02 -12.47 -7.27
C ALA A 138 32.52 -12.77 -7.35
N GLY A 139 33.39 -11.92 -6.78
CA GLY A 139 34.84 -12.14 -6.76
C GLY A 139 35.26 -13.43 -6.05
N GLU A 140 34.48 -13.90 -5.07
CA GLU A 140 34.66 -15.22 -4.44
C GLU A 140 34.37 -16.40 -5.40
N TYR A 141 33.51 -16.21 -6.42
CA TYR A 141 33.14 -17.25 -7.39
C TYR A 141 34.05 -17.27 -8.63
N ALA A 142 34.85 -16.21 -8.85
CA ALA A 142 35.84 -16.16 -9.92
C ALA A 142 37.16 -16.89 -9.57
N ALA A 143 37.31 -17.30 -8.30
CA ALA A 143 38.49 -18.00 -7.79
C ALA A 143 38.33 -19.54 -7.74
N VAL A 144 37.23 -20.07 -8.27
CA VAL A 144 36.95 -21.52 -8.44
C VAL A 144 36.79 -21.82 -9.92
#